data_AF-A0A438IE42-F1
#
_entry.id   AF-A0A438IE42-F1
#
_cell.length_a   1.000
_cell.length_b   1.000
_cell.length_c   1.000
_cell.angle_alpha   90.00
_cell.angle_beta   90.00
_cell.angle_gamma   90.00
#
_symmetry.space_group_name_H-M   'P 1'
#
loop_
_entity.id
_entity.type
_entity.pdbx_description
1 polymer ?
#
loop_
_entity_poly.entity_id
_entity_poly.type
_entity_poly.pdbx_seq_one_letter_code
_entity_poly.pdbx_strand_id
1 'polypeptide(L)'
;MHENESLRKFVKRFGQAVLQVESYSMDAVLQTFKRSICPGTPFFESLAKKLPTTMDNLFRLANKYSMLEDDVRAATQQILVAGQSVRNDAVRDFKPSSQQGPPNRVIINYIHGGPLDEEYNSKRKR
;
A
#
# COMPACT_ATOMS: atom_id res chain seq x y z
N MET A 1 14.57 -5.59 10.08
CA MET A 1 14.13 -4.36 9.42
C MET A 1 14.29 -3.26 10.43
N HIS A 2 15.15 -2.29 10.14
CA HIS A 2 15.34 -1.16 11.05
C HIS A 2 14.14 -0.20 10.99
N GLU A 3 13.91 0.55 12.05
CA GLU A 3 12.95 1.66 12.03
C GLU A 3 13.32 2.61 10.89
N ASN A 4 12.35 2.92 10.01
CA ASN A 4 12.52 3.74 8.80
C ASN A 4 13.26 3.09 7.61
N GLU A 5 13.64 1.82 7.70
CA GLU A 5 14.11 1.06 6.53
C GLU A 5 12.90 0.61 5.69
N SER A 6 12.91 0.82 4.38
CA SER A 6 11.85 0.31 3.50
C SER A 6 12.00 -1.20 3.26
N LEU A 7 10.89 -1.89 2.99
CA LEU A 7 10.90 -3.31 2.69
C LEU A 7 11.85 -3.67 1.54
N ARG A 8 11.90 -2.86 0.48
CA ARG A 8 12.82 -3.02 -0.65
C ARG A 8 14.29 -3.06 -0.21
N LYS A 9 14.68 -2.11 0.63
CA LYS A 9 16.07 -1.97 1.11
C LYS A 9 16.43 -3.12 2.03
N PHE A 10 15.53 -3.48 2.94
CA PHE A 10 15.68 -4.62 3.82
C PHE A 10 15.86 -5.93 3.03
N VAL A 11 14.96 -6.22 2.08
CA VAL A 11 14.95 -7.45 1.28
C VAL A 11 16.23 -7.60 0.46
N LYS A 12 16.73 -6.50 -0.12
CA LYS A 12 18.01 -6.49 -0.85
C LYS A 12 19.17 -6.90 0.06
N ARG A 13 19.27 -6.30 1.26
CA ARG A 13 20.32 -6.64 2.24
C ARG A 13 20.19 -8.07 2.75
N PHE A 14 18.97 -8.50 3.07
CA PHE A 14 18.70 -9.83 3.56
C PHE A 14 19.08 -10.89 2.53
N GLY A 15 18.68 -10.71 1.27
CA GLY A 15 19.06 -11.62 0.18
C GLY A 15 20.58 -11.76 0.04
N GLN A 16 21.30 -10.64 0.11
CA GLN A 16 22.76 -10.65 0.04
C GLN A 16 23.42 -11.32 1.26
N ALA A 17 22.83 -11.23 2.45
CA ALA A 17 23.33 -11.90 3.65
C ALA A 17 23.07 -13.42 3.62
N VAL A 18 21.89 -13.84 3.15
CA VAL A 18 21.54 -15.27 3.06
C VAL A 18 22.41 -16.00 2.03
N LEU A 19 22.72 -15.37 0.90
CA LEU A 19 23.59 -15.96 -0.12
C LEU A 19 25.02 -16.23 0.38
N GLN A 20 25.47 -15.54 1.44
CA GLN A 20 26.79 -15.75 2.02
C GLN A 20 26.84 -16.92 3.00
N VAL A 21 25.69 -17.49 3.38
CA VAL A 21 25.66 -18.61 4.33
C VAL A 21 25.25 -19.89 3.60
N GLU A 22 26.26 -20.70 3.30
CA GLU A 22 26.23 -21.82 2.36
C GLU A 22 25.35 -23.02 2.80
N SER A 23 24.80 -23.02 4.02
CA SER A 23 24.18 -24.21 4.63
C SER A 23 22.91 -23.99 5.46
N TYR A 24 22.13 -22.93 5.22
CA TYR A 24 20.83 -22.80 5.90
C TYR A 24 19.72 -23.62 5.23
N SER A 25 18.90 -24.28 6.07
CA SER A 25 17.63 -24.82 5.60
C SER A 25 16.70 -23.68 5.18
N MET A 26 15.92 -23.93 4.12
CA MET A 26 14.94 -22.95 3.64
C MET A 26 13.98 -22.49 4.75
N ASP A 27 13.56 -23.41 5.63
CA ASP A 27 12.71 -23.06 6.77
C ASP A 27 13.41 -22.07 7.72
N ALA A 28 14.67 -22.30 8.08
CA ALA A 28 15.43 -21.38 8.93
C ALA A 28 15.56 -19.98 8.31
N VAL A 29 15.76 -19.90 6.99
CA VAL A 29 15.79 -18.62 6.27
C VAL A 29 14.44 -17.91 6.35
N LEU A 30 13.35 -18.62 6.09
CA LEU A 30 11.99 -18.06 6.11
C LEU A 30 11.57 -17.62 7.51
N GLN A 31 11.89 -18.40 8.55
CA GLN A 31 11.61 -18.04 9.94
C GLN A 31 12.43 -16.83 10.39
N THR A 32 13.71 -16.77 10.01
CA THR A 32 14.58 -15.62 10.29
C THR A 32 14.06 -14.38 9.61
N PHE A 33 13.67 -14.48 8.33
CA PHE A 33 13.06 -13.39 7.59
C PHE A 33 11.81 -12.88 8.31
N LYS A 34 10.86 -13.76 8.65
CA LYS A 34 9.62 -13.38 9.34
C LYS A 34 9.87 -12.68 10.68
N ARG A 35 10.81 -13.19 11.50
CA ARG A 35 11.20 -12.59 12.79
C ARG A 35 11.86 -11.22 12.62
N SER A 36 12.50 -10.97 11.48
CA SER A 36 13.19 -9.72 11.20
C SER A 36 12.29 -8.61 10.62
N ILE A 37 11.02 -8.88 10.31
CA ILE A 37 10.05 -7.88 9.84
C ILE A 37 9.32 -7.26 11.03
N CYS A 38 9.01 -5.97 10.94
CA CYS A 38 8.20 -5.28 11.95
C CYS A 38 6.80 -5.91 12.06
N PRO A 39 6.36 -6.33 13.27
CA PRO A 39 5.01 -6.81 13.49
C PRO A 39 3.99 -5.68 13.23
N GLY A 40 2.78 -6.05 12.84
CA GLY A 40 1.69 -5.08 12.56
C GLY A 40 1.76 -4.42 11.18
N THR A 41 2.71 -4.81 10.31
CA THR A 41 2.71 -4.39 8.90
C THR A 41 1.80 -5.29 8.06
N PRO A 42 1.15 -4.77 6.99
CA PRO A 42 0.36 -5.59 6.07
C PRO A 42 1.16 -6.73 5.44
N PHE A 43 2.47 -6.53 5.26
CA PHE A 43 3.37 -7.57 4.77
C PHE A 43 3.60 -8.67 5.81
N PHE A 44 3.84 -8.35 7.09
CA PHE A 44 3.96 -9.34 8.16
C PHE A 44 2.70 -10.21 8.28
N GLU A 45 1.51 -9.60 8.24
CA GLU A 45 0.25 -10.33 8.27
C GLU A 45 0.11 -11.30 7.09
N SER A 46 0.59 -10.91 5.91
CA SER A 46 0.58 -11.78 4.72
C SER A 46 1.43 -13.05 4.91
N LEU A 47 2.60 -12.92 5.57
CA LEU A 47 3.46 -14.04 5.92
C LEU A 47 2.86 -14.93 7.00
N ALA A 48 2.04 -14.37 7.90
CA ALA A 48 1.33 -15.12 8.92
C ALA A 48 0.20 -15.98 8.32
N LYS A 49 -0.49 -15.47 7.28
CA LYS A 49 -1.56 -16.21 6.58
C LYS A 49 -1.01 -17.38 5.76
N LYS A 50 0.06 -17.14 5.01
CA LYS A 50 0.72 -18.18 4.21
C LYS A 50 2.21 -17.88 4.12
N LEU A 51 3.00 -18.70 4.81
CA LEU A 51 4.45 -18.60 4.70
C LEU A 51 4.88 -19.06 3.30
N PRO A 52 5.74 -18.29 2.60
CA PRO A 52 6.30 -18.73 1.32
C PRO A 52 7.12 -20.01 1.50
N THR A 53 7.07 -20.92 0.53
CA THR A 53 7.85 -22.17 0.55
C THR A 53 9.21 -22.06 -0.13
N THR A 54 9.48 -20.96 -0.82
CA THR A 54 10.73 -20.71 -1.55
C THR A 54 11.17 -19.26 -1.39
N MET A 55 12.47 -18.99 -1.53
CA MET A 55 13.01 -17.63 -1.53
C MET A 55 12.44 -16.76 -2.66
N ASP A 56 12.21 -17.31 -3.85
CA ASP A 56 11.62 -16.57 -4.98
C ASP A 56 10.19 -16.09 -4.66
N ASN A 57 9.37 -16.97 -4.06
CA ASN A 57 8.03 -16.61 -3.62
C ASN A 57 8.06 -15.48 -2.59
N LEU A 58 9.06 -15.50 -1.69
CA LEU A 58 9.28 -14.45 -0.70
C LEU A 58 9.65 -13.11 -1.36
N PHE A 59 10.62 -13.11 -2.28
CA PHE A 59 11.05 -11.91 -2.99
C PHE A 59 9.91 -11.31 -3.83
N ARG A 60 9.13 -12.15 -4.51
CA ARG A 60 7.96 -11.70 -5.27
C ARG A 60 6.92 -11.03 -4.37
N LEU A 61 6.65 -11.62 -3.20
CA LEU A 61 5.73 -11.03 -2.23
C LEU A 61 6.27 -9.68 -1.72
N ALA A 62 7.54 -9.62 -1.33
CA ALA A 62 8.17 -8.39 -0.87
C ALA A 62 8.12 -7.26 -1.90
N ASN A 63 8.37 -7.58 -3.18
CA ASN A 63 8.26 -6.60 -4.26
C ASN A 63 6.84 -6.06 -4.43
N LYS A 64 5.82 -6.92 -4.32
CA LYS A 64 4.41 -6.50 -4.37
C LYS A 64 4.09 -5.49 -3.26
N TYR A 65 4.51 -5.76 -2.03
CA TYR A 65 4.23 -4.88 -0.89
C TYR A 65 5.11 -3.62 -0.90
N SER A 66 6.33 -3.70 -1.41
CA SER A 66 7.18 -2.51 -1.58
C SER A 66 6.59 -1.50 -2.56
N MET A 67 5.93 -1.94 -3.64
CA MET A 67 5.26 -1.01 -4.55
C MET A 67 4.15 -0.23 -3.83
N LEU A 68 3.36 -0.92 -2.99
CA LEU A 68 2.32 -0.29 -2.20
C LEU A 68 2.89 0.74 -1.20
N GLU A 69 4.00 0.42 -0.52
CA GLU A 69 4.69 1.38 0.36
C GLU A 69 5.19 2.61 -0.41
N ASP A 70 5.68 2.42 -1.64
CA ASP A 70 6.12 3.49 -2.51
C ASP A 70 4.93 4.37 -2.97
N ASP A 71 3.80 3.77 -3.36
CA ASP A 71 2.58 4.48 -3.78
C ASP A 71 1.95 5.29 -2.64
N VAL A 72 1.85 4.70 -1.43
CA VAL A 72 1.34 5.40 -0.24
C VAL A 72 2.23 6.58 0.12
N ARG A 73 3.56 6.41 0.05
CA ARG A 73 4.51 7.50 0.29
C ARG A 73 4.41 8.58 -0.80
N ALA A 74 4.21 8.20 -2.05
CA ALA A 74 3.99 9.15 -3.14
C ALA A 74 2.69 9.94 -2.95
N ALA A 75 1.59 9.28 -2.61
CA ALA A 75 0.31 9.94 -2.31
C ALA A 75 0.41 10.90 -1.12
N THR A 76 1.10 10.50 -0.05
CA THR A 76 1.34 11.35 1.13
C THR A 76 2.12 12.61 0.76
N GLN A 77 3.17 12.48 -0.06
CA GLN A 77 3.94 13.61 -0.55
C GLN A 77 3.09 14.52 -1.45
N GLN A 78 2.25 13.97 -2.33
CA GLN A 78 1.36 14.76 -3.17
C GLN A 78 0.34 15.57 -2.34
N ILE A 79 -0.25 14.99 -1.29
CA ILE A 79 -1.17 15.69 -0.39
C ILE A 79 -0.45 16.84 0.33
N LEU A 80 0.77 16.61 0.82
CA LEU A 80 1.55 17.65 1.47
C LEU A 80 1.87 18.80 0.50
N VAL A 81 2.32 18.48 -0.71
CA VAL A 81 2.65 19.46 -1.76
C VAL A 81 1.41 20.23 -2.21
N ALA A 82 0.30 19.54 -2.49
CA ALA A 82 -0.97 20.17 -2.88
C ALA A 82 -1.57 21.00 -1.72
N GLY A 83 -1.45 20.54 -0.48
CA GLY A 83 -1.91 21.26 0.72
C GLY A 83 -1.07 22.51 1.03
N GLN A 84 0.17 22.58 0.59
CA GLN A 84 0.99 23.79 0.64
C GLN A 84 0.58 24.81 -0.45
N SER A 85 0.15 24.36 -1.63
CA SER A 85 -0.38 25.26 -2.67
C SER A 85 -1.61 26.03 -2.17
N VAL A 86 -2.57 25.34 -1.54
CA VAL A 86 -3.81 25.94 -1.02
C VAL A 86 -3.56 26.97 0.10
N ARG A 87 -2.49 26.82 0.89
CA ARG A 87 -2.16 27.73 2.00
C ARG A 87 -1.37 28.97 1.58
N ASN A 88 -0.62 28.90 0.48
CA ASN A 88 0.17 30.05 -0.01
C ASN A 88 -0.67 31.04 -0.83
N ASP A 89 -1.84 30.63 -1.33
CA ASP A 89 -2.81 31.53 -1.97
C ASP A 89 -3.58 32.42 -0.96
N ALA A 90 -3.48 32.17 0.35
CA ALA A 90 -4.23 32.88 1.39
C ALA A 90 -3.50 34.08 2.04
N VAL A 91 -2.25 34.38 1.65
CA VAL A 91 -1.46 35.51 2.21
C VAL A 91 -1.63 36.81 1.41
N ARG A 92 -2.43 36.80 0.34
CA ARG A 92 -2.67 37.96 -0.52
C ARG A 92 -4.16 38.04 -0.88
N ASP A 93 -5.01 38.34 0.09
CA ASP A 93 -6.00 39.44 -0.03
C ASP A 93 -6.98 39.47 1.14
N PHE A 94 -7.38 40.69 1.50
CA PHE A 94 -8.25 41.01 2.61
C PHE A 94 -9.73 40.72 2.31
N LYS A 95 -10.40 40.18 3.33
CA LYS A 95 -11.77 40.51 3.81
C LYS A 95 -12.83 39.38 3.68
N PRO A 96 -13.64 39.15 4.75
CA PRO A 96 -14.40 37.92 4.94
C PRO A 96 -15.84 38.04 4.42
N SER A 97 -16.40 36.95 3.90
CA SER A 97 -17.85 36.76 3.93
C SER A 97 -18.20 35.28 4.03
N SER A 98 -18.93 35.00 5.10
CA SER A 98 -19.66 33.80 5.50
C SER A 98 -20.37 33.05 4.36
N GLN A 99 -20.28 31.71 4.37
CA GLN A 99 -21.44 30.80 4.46
C GLN A 99 -21.00 29.32 4.59
N GLN A 100 -21.57 28.64 5.59
CA GLN A 100 -21.51 27.21 5.94
C GLN A 100 -22.01 26.33 4.78
N GLY A 101 -21.66 25.06 4.51
CA GLY A 101 -20.85 23.97 5.12
C GLY A 101 -20.78 22.76 4.12
N PRO A 102 -20.17 21.60 4.45
CA PRO A 102 -19.81 20.51 3.51
C PRO A 102 -20.79 19.28 3.60
N PRO A 103 -20.57 18.10 2.94
CA PRO A 103 -19.74 17.75 1.77
C PRO A 103 -20.51 17.01 0.64
N ASN A 104 -19.83 16.82 -0.50
CA ASN A 104 -20.23 16.06 -1.69
C ASN A 104 -20.90 14.70 -1.39
N ARG A 105 -22.17 14.56 -1.82
CA ARG A 105 -23.02 13.37 -1.76
C ARG A 105 -22.66 12.26 -2.76
N VAL A 106 -21.41 12.19 -3.23
CA VAL A 106 -21.03 11.26 -4.31
C VAL A 106 -20.58 9.88 -3.79
N ILE A 107 -20.28 9.73 -2.50
CA ILE A 107 -19.69 8.49 -1.93
C ILE A 107 -20.70 7.61 -1.14
N ILE A 108 -22.00 7.96 -1.11
CA ILE A 108 -22.99 7.22 -0.27
C ILE A 108 -23.77 6.15 -1.07
N ASN A 109 -23.42 5.87 -2.33
CA ASN A 109 -24.16 4.90 -3.15
C ASN A 109 -23.57 3.47 -3.18
N TYR A 110 -22.62 3.13 -2.31
CA TYR A 110 -22.09 1.75 -2.23
C TYR A 110 -22.48 0.98 -0.96
N ILE A 111 -23.14 1.63 0.01
CA ILE A 111 -23.37 1.03 1.33
C ILE A 111 -24.75 0.35 1.46
N HIS A 112 -25.67 0.55 0.51
CA HIS A 112 -26.97 -0.12 0.51
C HIS A 112 -27.11 -0.95 -0.77
N GLY A 113 -27.01 -2.27 -0.62
CA GLY A 113 -26.90 -3.22 -1.73
C GLY A 113 -28.10 -3.24 -2.68
N GLY A 114 -27.80 -3.19 -3.99
CA GLY A 114 -28.65 -3.57 -5.12
C GLY A 114 -29.74 -2.57 -5.52
N PRO A 115 -30.15 -2.50 -6.81
CA PRO A 115 -30.26 -3.62 -7.73
C PRO A 115 -29.37 -3.53 -8.96
N LEU A 116 -28.98 -4.71 -9.41
CA LEU A 116 -28.46 -5.03 -10.74
C LEU A 116 -29.41 -4.43 -11.79
N ASP A 117 -29.01 -3.38 -12.51
CA ASP A 117 -29.67 -3.09 -13.78
C ASP A 117 -29.27 -4.20 -14.76
N GLU A 118 -30.12 -5.21 -14.75
CA GLU A 118 -30.22 -6.24 -15.77
C GLU A 118 -30.67 -5.58 -17.08
N GLU A 119 -29.79 -4.86 -17.77
CA GLU A 119 -30.07 -4.44 -19.15
C GLU A 119 -28.81 -4.22 -20.01
N TYR A 120 -27.86 -5.16 -19.98
CA TYR A 120 -26.98 -5.31 -21.15
C TYR A 120 -27.73 -6.09 -22.25
N ASN A 121 -28.54 -5.31 -22.96
CA ASN A 121 -29.13 -5.53 -24.27
C ASN A 121 -28.46 -6.65 -25.10
N SER A 122 -28.96 -7.88 -24.92
CA SER A 122 -28.78 -8.97 -25.88
C SER A 122 -30.03 -9.11 -26.75
N LYS A 123 -30.17 -8.19 -27.70
CA LYS A 123 -30.99 -8.32 -28.92
C LYS A 123 -30.16 -7.72 -30.06
N ARG A 124 -30.05 -8.29 -31.26
CA ARG A 124 -30.57 -9.50 -31.91
C ARG A 124 -29.92 -9.49 -33.31
N LYS A 125 -29.68 -10.69 -33.88
CA LYS A 125 -29.81 -11.08 -35.30
C LYS A 125 -29.31 -10.06 -36.36
N ARG A 126 -28.42 -10.45 -37.26
CA ARG A 126 -28.66 -11.48 -38.28
C ARG A 126 -27.34 -11.83 -38.98
#